data_AF-A0A2N1SN34-F1
#
_entry.id   AF-A0A2N1SN34-F1
#
_cell.length_a   1.000
_cell.length_b   1.000
_cell.length_c   1.000
_cell.angle_alpha   90.00
_cell.angle_beta   90.00
_cell.angle_gamma   90.00
#
_symmetry.space_group_name_H-M   'P 1'
#
loop_
_entity.id
_entity.type
_entity.pdbx_description
1 polymer ?
#
loop_
_entity_poly.entity_id
_entity_poly.type
_entity_poly.pdbx_seq_one_letter_code
_entity_poly.pdbx_strand_id
1 'polypeptide(L)'
;MGQEHERYGMIRLFETYILALSHLVDQDAALFHWRKNRMAISHRLAQHLEHGLFGALPPSQRDNFLVDLCAPIMDESQGLVPDILVHDRQERDPKRLMAVVCRDGYLTEQELLGLHDLKTKAGCELTLAIAFLPLKEYMLIYRADETTIDYYHFLRSEKHCQLFKRRQISDVSTDVHQLKLGIKSRKRSVPLL
;
A
#
# COMPACT_ATOMS: atom_id res chain seq x y z
N MET A 1 6.68 -18.08 21.02
CA MET A 1 7.15 -16.73 21.38
C MET A 1 7.54 -15.85 20.19
N GLY A 2 8.13 -16.37 19.10
CA GLY A 2 8.43 -15.57 17.89
C GLY A 2 7.19 -15.12 17.09
N GLN A 3 6.29 -16.05 16.75
CA GLN A 3 5.08 -15.78 15.95
C GLN A 3 4.10 -14.77 16.60
N GLU A 4 4.01 -14.74 17.93
CA GLU A 4 3.16 -13.75 18.61
C GLU A 4 3.72 -12.34 18.47
N HIS A 5 5.03 -12.15 18.64
CA HIS A 5 5.68 -10.86 18.45
C HIS A 5 5.56 -10.36 17.01
N GLU A 6 5.70 -11.23 16.01
CA GLU A 6 5.48 -10.90 14.59
C GLU A 6 4.03 -10.47 14.34
N ARG A 7 3.07 -11.20 14.91
CA ARG A 7 1.65 -10.85 14.82
C ARG A 7 1.36 -9.50 15.47
N TYR A 8 1.90 -9.23 16.66
CA TYR A 8 1.74 -7.92 17.32
C TYR A 8 2.42 -6.79 16.56
N GLY A 9 3.59 -7.05 15.95
CA GLY A 9 4.29 -6.10 15.09
C GLY A 9 3.45 -5.72 13.87
N MET A 10 2.92 -6.70 13.15
CA MET A 10 2.03 -6.46 12.00
C MET A 10 0.75 -5.71 12.38
N ILE A 11 0.14 -6.02 13.52
CA ILE A 11 -1.04 -5.31 14.02
C ILE A 11 -0.71 -3.83 14.24
N ARG A 12 0.40 -3.53 14.94
CA ARG A 12 0.83 -2.14 15.20
C ARG A 12 1.17 -1.39 13.93
N LEU A 13 1.83 -2.03 12.97
CA LEU A 13 2.13 -1.45 11.67
C LEU A 13 0.84 -1.07 10.93
N PHE A 14 -0.14 -1.98 10.91
CA PHE A 14 -1.42 -1.72 10.25
C PHE A 14 -2.23 -0.63 10.97
N GLU A 15 -2.30 -0.65 12.30
CA GLU A 15 -2.96 0.39 13.10
C GLU A 15 -2.33 1.77 12.87
N THR A 16 -0.99 1.84 12.85
CA THR A 16 -0.26 3.08 12.58
C THR A 16 -0.54 3.58 11.15
N TYR A 17 -0.66 2.67 10.18
CA TYR A 17 -1.07 3.01 8.82
C TYR A 17 -2.49 3.61 8.76
N ILE A 18 -3.46 3.02 9.47
CA ILE A 18 -4.82 3.57 9.55
C ILE A 18 -4.86 4.94 10.23
N LEU A 19 -4.06 5.13 11.29
CA LEU A 19 -3.92 6.43 11.95
C LEU A 19 -3.29 7.48 11.02
N ALA A 20 -2.24 7.10 10.29
CA ALA A 20 -1.60 7.96 9.29
C ALA A 20 -2.57 8.37 8.17
N LEU A 21 -3.42 7.44 7.69
CA LEU A 21 -4.50 7.77 6.76
C LEU A 21 -5.52 8.74 7.36
N SER A 22 -5.87 8.58 8.64
CA SER A 22 -6.78 9.51 9.33
C SER A 22 -6.21 10.93 9.33
N HIS A 23 -4.93 11.08 9.71
CA HIS A 23 -4.24 12.37 9.65
C HIS A 23 -4.15 12.95 8.25
N LEU A 24 -3.86 12.12 7.23
CA LEU A 24 -3.86 12.55 5.84
C LEU A 24 -5.23 13.12 5.42
N VAL A 25 -6.33 12.50 5.82
CA VAL A 25 -7.67 13.01 5.49
C VAL A 25 -8.01 14.29 6.24
N ASP A 26 -7.60 14.41 7.50
CA ASP A 26 -7.97 15.58 8.31
C ASP A 26 -7.09 16.81 8.03
N GLN A 27 -5.78 16.59 7.86
CA GLN A 27 -4.81 17.67 7.77
C GLN A 27 -4.46 18.03 6.32
N ASP A 28 -4.57 17.07 5.40
CA ASP A 28 -4.10 17.21 4.01
C ASP A 28 -5.24 17.00 2.99
N ALA A 29 -6.50 17.20 3.40
CA ALA A 29 -7.69 17.01 2.55
C ALA A 29 -7.61 17.72 1.19
N ALA A 30 -6.93 18.87 1.14
CA ALA A 30 -6.75 19.65 -0.08
C ALA A 30 -6.05 18.85 -1.19
N LEU A 31 -5.13 17.94 -0.84
CA LEU A 31 -4.37 17.15 -1.80
C LEU A 31 -5.26 16.23 -2.65
N PHE A 32 -6.38 15.74 -2.11
CA PHE A 32 -7.32 14.91 -2.87
C PHE A 32 -7.96 15.64 -4.07
N HIS A 33 -7.92 16.97 -4.07
CA HIS A 33 -8.48 17.80 -5.13
C HIS A 33 -7.43 18.25 -6.16
N TRP A 34 -6.14 18.01 -5.88
CA TRP A 34 -5.07 18.39 -6.80
C TRP A 34 -5.04 17.46 -8.02
N ARG A 35 -4.66 18.02 -9.17
CA ARG A 35 -4.42 17.24 -10.38
C ARG A 35 -3.11 16.46 -10.22
N LYS A 36 -3.12 15.15 -10.56
CA LYS A 36 -1.94 14.25 -10.45
C LYS A 36 -1.34 14.29 -9.03
N ASN A 37 -2.18 14.06 -8.03
CA ASN A 37 -1.87 14.23 -6.62
C ASN A 37 -1.16 13.03 -5.97
N ARG A 38 -1.07 11.88 -6.64
CA ARG A 38 -0.50 10.64 -6.09
C ARG A 38 0.80 10.86 -5.30
N MET A 39 1.79 11.52 -5.90
CA MET A 39 3.07 11.73 -5.21
C MET A 39 2.98 12.65 -3.99
N ALA A 40 2.16 13.69 -4.06
CA ALA A 40 1.94 14.58 -2.92
C ALA A 40 1.25 13.82 -1.77
N ILE A 41 0.25 13.01 -2.09
CA ILE A 41 -0.45 12.16 -1.12
C ILE A 41 0.49 11.10 -0.54
N SER A 42 1.25 10.38 -1.37
CA SER A 42 2.22 9.38 -0.92
C SER A 42 3.28 10.00 0.00
N HIS A 43 3.81 11.17 -0.35
CA HIS A 43 4.77 11.89 0.48
C HIS A 43 4.17 12.28 1.84
N ARG A 44 2.97 12.87 1.88
CA ARG A 44 2.33 13.23 3.16
C ARG A 44 1.98 12.01 4.00
N LEU A 45 1.50 10.95 3.38
CA LEU A 45 1.25 9.68 4.06
C LEU A 45 2.55 9.09 4.65
N ALA A 46 3.65 9.15 3.90
CA ALA A 46 4.97 8.72 4.38
C ALA A 46 5.43 9.53 5.59
N GLN A 47 5.22 10.85 5.60
CA GLN A 47 5.54 11.70 6.76
C GLN A 47 4.70 11.36 7.99
N HIS A 48 3.39 11.11 7.82
CA HIS A 48 2.53 10.69 8.92
C HIS A 48 2.92 9.31 9.45
N LEU A 49 3.31 8.39 8.57
CA LEU A 49 3.84 7.08 8.94
C LEU A 49 5.16 7.20 9.72
N GLU A 50 6.12 7.97 9.22
CA GLU A 50 7.41 8.20 9.88
C GLU A 50 7.22 8.79 11.28
N HIS A 51 6.34 9.77 11.43
CA HIS A 51 6.01 10.37 12.71
C HIS A 51 5.32 9.38 13.65
N GLY A 52 4.33 8.64 13.16
CA GLY A 52 3.58 7.67 13.96
C GLY A 52 4.41 6.46 14.41
N LEU A 53 5.31 5.98 13.56
CA LEU A 53 6.15 4.82 13.84
C LEU A 53 7.36 5.18 14.70
N PHE A 54 8.02 6.30 14.42
CA PHE A 54 9.35 6.60 14.98
C PHE A 54 9.42 7.89 15.78
N GLY A 55 8.35 8.70 15.82
CA GLY A 55 8.34 9.99 16.51
C GLY A 55 8.59 9.90 18.02
N ALA A 56 8.24 8.76 18.63
CA ALA A 56 8.46 8.50 20.05
C ALA A 56 9.78 7.75 20.35
N LEU A 57 10.52 7.32 19.32
CA LEU A 57 11.77 6.58 19.52
C LEU A 57 12.92 7.53 19.90
N PRO A 58 13.82 7.11 20.81
CA PRO A 58 15.07 7.81 21.04
C PRO A 58 15.87 7.95 19.74
N PRO A 59 16.63 9.05 19.54
CA PRO A 59 17.43 9.26 18.33
C PRO A 59 18.33 8.07 17.98
N SER A 60 18.98 7.47 18.97
CA SER A 60 19.88 6.32 18.80
C SER A 60 19.21 5.05 18.26
N GLN A 61 17.89 4.92 18.40
CA GLN A 61 17.11 3.82 17.82
C GLN A 61 16.49 4.20 16.49
N ARG A 62 16.38 5.51 16.19
CA ARG A 62 15.72 6.05 15.00
C ARG A 62 16.60 6.00 13.77
N ASP A 63 17.92 6.13 13.92
CA ASP A 63 18.86 6.33 12.81
C ASP A 63 18.85 5.20 11.76
N ASN A 64 18.39 4.00 12.11
CA ASN A 64 18.32 2.86 11.20
C ASN A 64 16.97 2.68 10.51
N PHE A 65 15.91 3.28 11.05
CA PHE A 65 14.56 3.17 10.49
C PHE A 65 14.29 4.33 9.54
N LEU A 66 13.94 4.00 8.30
CA LEU A 66 13.76 4.98 7.25
C LEU A 66 12.45 4.76 6.51
N VAL A 67 11.91 5.84 5.97
CA VAL A 67 10.76 5.86 5.10
C VAL A 67 11.17 6.44 3.75
N ASP A 68 11.41 5.57 2.78
CA ASP A 68 11.77 5.97 1.42
C ASP A 68 10.55 6.02 0.50
N LEU A 69 10.63 6.86 -0.54
CA LEU A 69 9.64 6.91 -1.60
C LEU A 69 10.16 6.23 -2.87
N CYS A 70 9.27 5.52 -3.55
CA CYS A 70 9.53 4.93 -4.88
C CYS A 70 10.77 4.01 -4.94
N ALA A 71 11.07 3.29 -3.86
CA ALA A 71 12.24 2.42 -3.77
C ALA A 71 12.03 1.12 -4.58
N PRO A 72 12.81 0.84 -5.64
CA PRO A 72 12.71 -0.41 -6.39
C PRO A 72 13.37 -1.54 -5.59
N ILE A 73 12.56 -2.36 -4.92
CA ILE A 73 13.03 -3.43 -4.03
C ILE A 73 12.98 -4.84 -4.63
N MET A 74 12.62 -4.94 -5.91
CA MET A 74 12.61 -6.15 -6.70
C MET A 74 13.53 -5.98 -7.91
N ASP A 75 14.31 -7.02 -8.23
CA ASP A 75 15.25 -7.01 -9.35
C ASP A 75 14.56 -7.17 -10.72
N GLU A 76 13.31 -7.61 -10.72
CA GLU A 76 12.53 -7.80 -11.94
C GLU A 76 12.18 -6.44 -12.58
N SER A 77 12.50 -6.25 -13.86
CA SER A 77 12.27 -5.01 -14.62
C SER A 77 10.79 -4.61 -14.76
N GLN A 78 9.86 -5.48 -14.35
CA GLN A 78 8.40 -5.27 -14.34
C GLN A 78 7.80 -5.36 -12.93
N GLY A 79 8.64 -5.44 -11.88
CA GLY A 79 8.19 -5.51 -10.50
C GLY A 79 7.38 -4.28 -10.09
N LEU A 80 6.35 -4.48 -9.27
CA LEU A 80 5.55 -3.39 -8.73
C LEU A 80 6.41 -2.58 -7.75
N VAL A 81 6.73 -1.34 -8.09
CA VAL A 81 7.49 -0.45 -7.20
C VAL A 81 6.54 0.15 -6.15
N PRO A 82 6.83 -0.01 -4.84
CA PRO A 82 6.05 0.65 -3.79
C PRO A 82 6.25 2.16 -3.85
N ASP A 83 5.17 2.90 -3.62
CA ASP A 83 5.24 4.36 -3.52
C ASP A 83 5.86 4.79 -2.19
N ILE A 84 5.70 3.99 -1.12
CA ILE A 84 6.29 4.20 0.21
C ILE A 84 6.89 2.88 0.70
N LEU A 85 8.12 2.91 1.19
CA LEU A 85 8.80 1.79 1.82
C LEU A 85 9.26 2.19 3.21
N VAL A 86 8.86 1.42 4.23
CA VAL A 86 9.37 1.50 5.59
C VAL A 86 10.31 0.34 5.82
N HIS A 87 11.54 0.62 6.23
CA HIS A 87 12.55 -0.41 6.45
C HIS A 87 13.54 -0.08 7.57
N ASP A 88 14.18 -1.11 8.07
CA ASP A 88 15.32 -1.05 8.99
C ASP A 88 16.60 -1.42 8.23
N ARG A 89 17.58 -0.53 8.25
CA ARG A 89 18.88 -0.70 7.57
C ARG A 89 20.02 -1.13 8.51
N GLN A 90 19.71 -1.48 9.76
CA GLN A 90 20.72 -1.85 10.75
C GLN A 90 21.50 -3.12 10.35
N GLU A 91 20.84 -4.04 9.65
CA GLU A 91 21.40 -5.34 9.29
C GLU A 91 22.04 -5.35 7.91
N ARG A 92 22.88 -6.37 7.67
CA ARG A 92 23.51 -6.63 6.36
C ARG A 92 22.46 -6.91 5.28
N ASP A 93 21.29 -7.39 5.69
CA ASP A 93 20.09 -7.54 4.88
C ASP A 93 19.00 -6.60 5.42
N PRO A 94 18.59 -5.55 4.69
CA PRO A 94 17.65 -4.57 5.20
C PRO A 94 16.26 -5.18 5.39
N LYS A 95 15.73 -5.07 6.61
CA LYS A 95 14.41 -5.59 6.96
C LYS A 95 13.32 -4.65 6.46
N ARG A 96 12.44 -5.15 5.59
CA ARG A 96 11.36 -4.37 4.97
C ARG A 96 10.07 -4.53 5.77
N LEU A 97 9.78 -3.54 6.61
CA LEU A 97 8.64 -3.58 7.53
C LEU A 97 7.32 -3.35 6.81
N MET A 98 7.26 -2.36 5.91
CA MET A 98 6.03 -2.02 5.22
C MET A 98 6.28 -1.53 3.79
N ALA A 99 5.50 -2.03 2.84
CA ALA A 99 5.42 -1.49 1.49
C ALA A 99 3.99 -1.00 1.21
N VAL A 100 3.85 0.23 0.73
CA VAL A 100 2.56 0.84 0.38
C VAL A 100 2.56 1.27 -1.08
N VAL A 101 1.55 0.82 -1.83
CA VAL A 101 1.29 1.21 -3.22
C VAL A 101 0.08 2.14 -3.27
N CYS A 102 0.23 3.32 -3.84
CA CYS A 102 -0.82 4.34 -3.93
C CYS A 102 -1.38 4.38 -5.35
N ARG A 103 -2.70 4.33 -5.54
CA ARG A 103 -3.33 4.42 -6.86
C ARG A 103 -4.52 5.37 -6.87
N ASP A 104 -4.71 6.05 -8.00
CA ASP A 104 -5.85 6.94 -8.22
C ASP A 104 -7.14 6.17 -8.61
N GLY A 105 -7.07 4.84 -8.62
CA GLY A 105 -8.14 3.93 -9.01
C GLY A 105 -7.87 2.52 -8.49
N TYR A 106 -8.78 1.60 -8.81
CA TYR A 106 -8.64 0.19 -8.45
C TYR A 106 -7.38 -0.43 -9.05
N LEU A 107 -6.75 -1.34 -8.32
CA LEU A 107 -5.61 -2.11 -8.82
C LEU A 107 -6.07 -3.07 -9.93
N THR A 108 -5.24 -3.16 -10.97
CA THR A 108 -5.35 -4.20 -12.01
C THR A 108 -4.95 -5.57 -11.46
N GLU A 109 -5.28 -6.65 -12.17
CA GLU A 109 -4.83 -8.01 -11.80
C GLU A 109 -3.30 -8.10 -11.71
N GLN A 110 -2.60 -7.49 -12.66
CA GLN A 110 -1.13 -7.46 -12.65
C GLN A 110 -0.59 -6.73 -11.41
N GLU A 111 -1.22 -5.63 -10.99
CA GLU A 111 -0.82 -4.93 -9.77
C GLU A 111 -1.19 -5.71 -8.51
N LEU A 112 -2.28 -6.48 -8.50
CA LEU A 112 -2.61 -7.36 -7.38
C LEU A 112 -1.58 -8.49 -7.23
N LEU A 113 -1.15 -9.08 -8.35
CA LEU A 113 -0.06 -10.08 -8.37
C LEU A 113 1.27 -9.44 -7.95
N GLY A 114 1.59 -8.24 -8.47
CA GLY A 114 2.78 -7.51 -8.05
C GLY A 114 2.77 -7.14 -6.56
N LEU A 115 1.60 -6.84 -6.01
CA LEU A 115 1.43 -6.58 -4.57
C LEU A 115 1.67 -7.86 -3.76
N HIS A 116 1.23 -9.01 -4.25
CA HIS A 116 1.53 -10.31 -3.64
C HIS A 116 3.02 -10.67 -3.74
N ASP A 117 3.68 -10.37 -4.85
CA ASP A 117 5.12 -10.57 -5.03
C ASP A 117 5.95 -9.70 -4.05
N LEU A 118 5.51 -8.48 -3.74
CA LEU A 118 6.15 -7.66 -2.69
C LEU A 118 6.12 -8.34 -1.31
N LYS A 119 5.07 -9.11 -1.02
CA LYS A 119 4.96 -9.92 0.22
C LYS A 119 5.84 -11.17 0.16
N THR A 120 5.76 -11.94 -0.92
CA THR A 120 6.33 -13.30 -0.98
C THR A 120 7.74 -13.37 -1.52
N LYS A 121 8.11 -12.47 -2.44
CA LYS A 121 9.46 -12.42 -3.06
C LYS A 121 10.32 -11.32 -2.47
N ALA A 122 9.74 -10.13 -2.22
CA ALA A 122 10.49 -8.99 -1.72
C ALA A 122 10.61 -8.96 -0.18
N GLY A 123 10.01 -9.93 0.53
CA GLY A 123 10.16 -10.09 1.98
C GLY A 123 9.58 -8.97 2.83
N CYS A 124 8.57 -8.25 2.33
CA CYS A 124 7.91 -7.20 3.12
C CYS A 124 7.01 -7.82 4.20
N GLU A 125 7.11 -7.38 5.45
CA GLU A 125 6.25 -7.90 6.53
C GLU A 125 4.79 -7.50 6.31
N LEU A 126 4.53 -6.21 6.09
CA LEU A 126 3.20 -5.70 5.76
C LEU A 126 3.19 -5.10 4.35
N THR A 127 2.32 -5.63 3.49
CA THR A 127 2.21 -5.16 2.10
C THR A 127 0.81 -4.66 1.83
N LEU A 128 0.71 -3.38 1.48
CA LEU A 128 -0.54 -2.66 1.31
C LEU A 128 -0.60 -1.96 -0.04
N ALA A 129 -1.80 -1.85 -0.57
CA ALA A 129 -2.12 -0.84 -1.58
C ALA A 129 -3.35 -0.05 -1.15
N ILE A 130 -3.48 1.16 -1.66
CA ILE A 130 -4.67 1.99 -1.47
C ILE A 130 -5.11 2.61 -2.79
N ALA A 131 -6.41 2.47 -3.08
CA ALA A 131 -7.08 3.17 -4.16
C ALA A 131 -7.79 4.42 -3.60
N PHE A 132 -7.30 5.59 -4.01
CA PHE A 132 -7.93 6.87 -3.75
C PHE A 132 -9.09 7.06 -4.72
N LEU A 133 -10.30 6.71 -4.27
CA LEU A 133 -11.52 6.80 -5.07
C LEU A 133 -12.25 8.12 -4.72
N PRO A 134 -12.10 9.20 -5.51
CA PRO A 134 -12.61 10.53 -5.14
C PRO A 134 -14.14 10.60 -5.11
N LEU A 135 -14.82 9.74 -5.88
CA LEU A 135 -16.29 9.68 -5.96
C LEU A 135 -16.91 8.73 -4.93
N LYS A 136 -16.10 8.15 -4.04
CA LYS A 136 -16.56 7.20 -3.01
C LYS A 136 -16.32 7.80 -1.63
N GLU A 137 -17.22 7.51 -0.72
CA GLU A 137 -17.11 7.90 0.70
C GLU A 137 -15.99 7.14 1.42
N TYR A 138 -15.42 6.13 0.77
CA TYR A 138 -14.34 5.30 1.28
C TYR A 138 -13.12 5.30 0.38
N MET A 139 -11.98 4.93 0.95
CA MET A 139 -10.79 4.47 0.22
C MET A 139 -10.71 2.95 0.33
N LEU A 140 -10.29 2.29 -0.74
CA LEU A 140 -10.15 0.83 -0.75
C LEU A 140 -8.69 0.46 -0.47
N ILE A 141 -8.46 -0.25 0.63
CA ILE A 141 -7.16 -0.77 1.00
C ILE A 141 -7.10 -2.24 0.60
N TYR A 142 -6.00 -2.64 -0.02
CA TYR A 142 -5.66 -4.01 -0.35
C TYR A 142 -4.53 -4.41 0.58
N ARG A 143 -4.66 -5.52 1.30
CA ARG A 143 -3.57 -6.10 2.08
C ARG A 143 -3.24 -7.46 1.50
N ALA A 144 -2.01 -7.60 1.03
CA ALA A 144 -1.51 -8.89 0.57
C ALA A 144 -0.99 -9.72 1.75
N ASP A 145 -1.36 -10.99 1.75
CA ASP A 145 -0.83 -12.03 2.63
C ASP A 145 -0.21 -13.14 1.75
N GLU A 146 0.33 -14.19 2.34
CA GLU A 146 1.00 -15.28 1.63
C GLU A 146 0.13 -15.97 0.58
N THR A 147 -1.18 -16.08 0.85
CA THR A 147 -2.13 -16.79 -0.02
C THR A 147 -3.35 -15.97 -0.39
N THR A 148 -3.55 -14.80 0.22
CA THR A 148 -4.79 -14.03 0.07
C THR A 148 -4.55 -12.54 -0.15
N ILE A 149 -5.57 -11.88 -0.67
CA ILE A 149 -5.70 -10.43 -0.64
C ILE A 149 -6.96 -10.09 0.14
N ASP A 150 -6.78 -9.29 1.18
CA ASP A 150 -7.86 -8.68 1.94
C ASP A 150 -8.17 -7.29 1.39
N TYR A 151 -9.46 -6.98 1.38
CA TYR A 151 -10.01 -5.72 0.90
C TYR A 151 -10.65 -5.05 2.10
N TYR A 152 -10.19 -3.85 2.46
CA TYR A 152 -10.76 -3.05 3.53
C TYR A 152 -11.34 -1.76 2.99
N HIS A 153 -12.48 -1.35 3.53
CA HIS A 153 -12.99 0.00 3.34
C HIS A 153 -12.52 0.88 4.49
N PHE A 154 -11.77 1.92 4.15
CA PHE A 154 -11.50 3.03 5.07
C PHE A 154 -12.52 4.14 4.82
N LEU A 155 -13.47 4.31 5.73
CA LEU A 155 -14.54 5.31 5.63
C LEU A 155 -13.99 6.70 5.98
N ARG A 156 -14.07 7.66 5.04
CA ARG A 156 -13.41 8.97 5.19
C ARG A 156 -13.99 9.83 6.31
N SER A 157 -15.29 9.70 6.58
CA SER A 157 -16.01 10.45 7.63
C SER A 157 -15.71 9.88 9.01
N GLU A 158 -15.83 8.56 9.15
CA GLU A 158 -15.71 7.86 10.44
C GLU A 158 -14.26 7.54 10.82
N LYS A 159 -13.33 7.62 9.86
CA LYS A 159 -11.92 7.18 10.01
C LYS A 159 -11.80 5.71 10.44
N HIS A 160 -12.84 4.93 10.14
CA HIS A 160 -12.94 3.54 10.50
C HIS A 160 -12.54 2.66 9.33
N CYS A 161 -11.79 1.60 9.61
CA CYS A 161 -11.38 0.59 8.64
C CYS A 161 -12.14 -0.72 8.88
N GLN A 162 -12.87 -1.21 7.87
CA GLN A 162 -13.64 -2.44 7.95
C GLN A 162 -13.21 -3.43 6.87
N LEU A 163 -13.02 -4.71 7.24
CA LEU A 163 -12.82 -5.79 6.27
C LEU A 163 -14.08 -5.95 5.42
N PHE A 164 -13.94 -5.77 4.11
CA PHE A 164 -15.00 -5.89 3.13
C PHE A 164 -15.01 -7.27 2.48
N LYS A 165 -13.85 -7.78 2.07
CA LYS A 165 -13.72 -9.05 1.35
C LYS A 165 -12.35 -9.66 1.57
N ARG A 166 -12.26 -11.00 1.51
CA ARG A 166 -11.00 -11.75 1.39
C ARG A 166 -11.07 -12.62 0.12
N ARG A 167 -9.95 -12.75 -0.58
CA ARG A 167 -9.86 -13.54 -1.83
C ARG A 167 -8.55 -14.32 -1.85
N GLN A 168 -8.57 -15.56 -2.37
CA GLN A 168 -7.34 -16.31 -2.61
C GLN A 168 -6.58 -15.73 -3.81
N ILE A 169 -5.25 -15.73 -3.74
CA ILE A 169 -4.40 -15.24 -4.83
C ILE A 169 -4.55 -16.10 -6.08
N SER A 170 -4.77 -17.41 -5.92
CA SER A 170 -5.06 -18.35 -7.01
C SER A 170 -6.27 -17.96 -7.84
N ASP A 171 -7.22 -17.24 -7.23
CA ASP A 171 -8.45 -16.84 -7.89
C ASP A 171 -8.25 -15.55 -8.67
N VAL A 172 -7.17 -14.78 -8.47
CA VAL A 172 -6.97 -13.46 -9.10
C VAL A 172 -6.93 -13.53 -10.62
N SER A 173 -6.39 -14.61 -11.19
CA SER A 173 -6.25 -14.81 -12.65
C SER A 173 -7.49 -15.38 -13.33
N THR A 174 -8.49 -15.88 -12.59
CA THR A 174 -9.66 -16.58 -13.15
C THR A 174 -10.90 -15.72 -13.32
N ASP A 175 -10.83 -14.44 -12.96
CA ASP A 175 -12.03 -13.63 -12.74
C ASP A 175 -12.41 -12.77 -13.93
N VAL A 176 -13.15 -13.41 -14.84
CA VAL A 176 -13.99 -12.76 -15.87
C VAL A 176 -15.06 -11.84 -15.23
N HIS A 177 -15.25 -11.89 -13.90
CA HIS A 177 -16.21 -11.13 -13.11
C HIS A 177 -15.58 -10.11 -12.15
N GLN A 178 -14.32 -9.70 -12.37
CA GLN A 178 -13.97 -8.33 -12.00
C GLN A 178 -15.06 -7.46 -12.62
N LEU A 179 -15.80 -6.72 -11.79
CA LEU A 179 -16.61 -5.61 -12.26
C LEU A 179 -15.72 -4.86 -13.24
N LYS A 180 -16.00 -4.99 -14.55
CA LYS A 180 -15.37 -4.21 -15.61
C LYS A 180 -15.79 -2.77 -15.34
N LEU A 181 -15.17 -2.14 -14.35
CA LEU A 181 -15.35 -0.75 -13.99
C LEU A 181 -14.66 0.07 -15.06
N GLY A 182 -15.27 0.10 -16.26
CA GLY A 182 -14.97 1.05 -17.33
C GLY A 182 -13.49 1.26 -17.67
N ILE A 183 -12.59 0.30 -17.44
CA ILE A 183 -11.19 0.43 -17.88
C ILE A 183 -11.22 0.31 -19.41
N LYS A 184 -11.30 1.46 -20.09
CA LYS A 184 -11.17 1.53 -21.54
C LYS A 184 -9.74 1.11 -21.88
N SER A 185 -9.58 -0.16 -22.26
CA SER A 185 -8.39 -0.60 -22.98
C SER A 185 -8.25 0.26 -24.23
N ARG A 186 -7.28 1.18 -24.23
CA ARG A 186 -6.88 1.90 -25.44
C ARG A 186 -6.24 0.87 -26.36
N LYS A 187 -7.04 0.30 -27.26
CA LYS A 187 -6.50 -0.40 -28.44
C LYS A 187 -5.64 0.61 -29.19
N ARG A 188 -4.32 0.36 -29.25
CA ARG A 188 -3.44 0.97 -30.23
C ARG A 188 -3.95 0.54 -31.59
N SER A 189 -4.58 1.46 -32.31
CA SER A 189 -4.78 1.34 -33.75
C SER A 189 -3.41 1.34 -34.40
N VAL A 190 -3.00 0.19 -34.93
CA VAL A 190 -1.84 0.08 -35.82
C VAL A 190 -2.22 0.82 -37.12
N PRO A 191 -1.44 1.81 -37.59
CA PRO A 191 -1.62 2.35 -38.93
C PRO A 191 -1.16 1.28 -39.92
N LEU A 192 -2.05 0.87 -40.83
CA LEU A 192 -1.65 0.22 -42.07
C LEU A 192 -1.07 1.30 -42.99
N LEU A 193 0.23 1.21 -43.25
CA LEU A 193 0.89 1.71 -44.46
C LEU A 193 1.88 0.65 -44.92
#